data_AF-A0A928MYE5-F1
#
_entry.id   AF-A0A928MYE5-F1
#
_cell.length_a   1.000
_cell.length_b   1.000
_cell.length_c   1.000
_cell.angle_alpha   90.00
_cell.angle_beta   90.00
_cell.angle_gamma   90.00
#
_symmetry.space_group_name_H-M   'P 1'
#
loop_
_entity.id
_entity.type
_entity.pdbx_description
1 polymer ?
#
loop_
_entity_poly.entity_id
_entity_poly.type
_entity_poly.pdbx_seq_one_letter_code
_entity_poly.pdbx_strand_id
1 'polypeptide(L)'
;MLIADRWKDYILLDAADGEKVEFWGDIKLRRPDPQAIWQNRTDEKCWKDLHAHYHRSSSGGGNWEYFKKLPQSWQVKYDNLTFNIKPMGFKHTGLFPEQAVNWDFIIRNIKKQNRQINVLNL
;
A
#
# COMPACT_ATOMS: atom_id res chain seq x y z
N MET A 1 -10.95 -9.11 14.94
CA MET A 1 -10.37 -8.65 13.67
C MET A 1 -9.18 -7.77 13.98
N LEU A 2 -8.02 -7.99 13.36
CA LEU A 2 -6.87 -7.09 13.44
C LEU A 2 -6.94 -6.13 12.24
N ILE A 3 -6.88 -4.83 12.48
CA ILE A 3 -7.06 -3.80 11.44
C ILE A 3 -5.87 -2.85 11.50
N ALA A 4 -5.26 -2.56 10.35
CA ALA A 4 -4.19 -1.57 10.20
C ALA A 4 -4.78 -0.17 9.93
N ASP A 5 -5.40 0.43 10.94
CA ASP A 5 -6.17 1.69 10.83
C ASP A 5 -5.39 2.96 11.26
N ARG A 6 -4.15 2.81 11.72
CA ARG A 6 -3.31 3.92 12.20
C ARG A 6 -2.48 4.62 11.12
N TRP A 7 -2.61 4.21 9.86
CA TRP A 7 -1.90 4.86 8.76
C TRP A 7 -2.38 6.30 8.56
N LYS A 8 -1.43 7.20 8.32
CA LYS A 8 -1.70 8.59 7.90
C LYS A 8 -1.30 8.82 6.46
N ASP A 9 -0.14 8.26 6.07
CA ASP A 9 0.41 8.37 4.72
C ASP A 9 -0.04 7.22 3.80
N TYR A 10 -0.94 6.36 4.26
CA TYR A 10 -1.58 5.34 3.42
C TYR A 10 -3.08 5.28 3.71
N ILE A 11 -3.89 5.31 2.66
CA ILE A 11 -5.34 5.15 2.74
C ILE A 11 -5.80 4.30 1.55
N LEU A 12 -6.59 3.25 1.82
CA LEU A 12 -7.41 2.61 0.78
C LEU A 12 -8.63 3.49 0.53
N LEU A 13 -8.65 4.22 -0.58
CA LEU A 13 -9.69 5.20 -0.88
C LEU A 13 -10.99 4.52 -1.31
N ASP A 14 -10.89 3.59 -2.24
CA ASP A 14 -12.03 2.83 -2.75
C ASP A 14 -11.53 1.52 -3.37
N ALA A 15 -12.46 0.58 -3.57
CA ALA A 15 -12.21 -0.66 -4.29
C ALA A 15 -13.49 -1.03 -5.02
N ALA A 16 -13.37 -1.65 -6.19
CA ALA A 16 -14.49 -2.12 -7.01
C ALA A 16 -13.92 -2.82 -8.25
N ASP A 17 -14.72 -3.65 -8.91
CA ASP A 17 -14.42 -4.25 -10.22
C ASP A 17 -13.08 -4.99 -10.29
N GLY A 18 -12.67 -5.65 -9.20
CA GLY A 18 -11.38 -6.35 -9.11
C GLY A 18 -10.17 -5.43 -8.96
N GLU A 19 -10.39 -4.17 -8.60
CA GLU A 19 -9.41 -3.11 -8.52
C GLU A 19 -9.53 -2.35 -7.20
N LYS A 20 -8.47 -1.63 -6.85
CA LYS A 20 -8.44 -0.71 -5.72
C LYS A 20 -7.71 0.58 -6.02
N VAL A 21 -8.16 1.65 -5.40
CA VAL A 21 -7.52 2.97 -5.43
C VAL A 21 -6.93 3.25 -4.05
N GLU A 22 -5.64 3.50 -4.02
CA GLU A 22 -4.88 3.74 -2.81
C GLU A 22 -4.20 5.11 -2.87
N PHE A 23 -4.13 5.77 -1.73
CA PHE A 23 -3.41 7.02 -1.53
C PHE A 23 -2.15 6.74 -0.70
N TRP A 24 -1.01 7.18 -1.21
CA TRP A 24 0.32 6.91 -0.65
C TRP A 24 1.09 8.23 -0.50
N GLY A 25 0.96 8.89 0.65
CA GLY A 25 1.49 10.23 0.90
C GLY A 25 0.68 11.25 0.11
N ASP A 26 1.15 11.62 -1.09
CA ASP A 26 0.45 12.51 -2.02
C ASP A 26 0.06 11.82 -3.35
N ILE A 27 0.38 10.52 -3.48
CA ILE A 27 0.30 9.78 -4.74
C ILE A 27 -0.87 8.80 -4.71
N LYS A 28 -1.80 8.97 -5.66
CA LYS A 28 -2.93 8.05 -5.89
C LYS A 28 -2.57 6.98 -6.93
N LEU A 29 -2.66 5.72 -6.53
CA LEU A 29 -2.36 4.56 -7.38
C LEU A 29 -3.61 3.69 -7.52
N ARG A 30 -3.89 3.24 -8.74
CA ARG A 30 -4.87 2.18 -9.00
C ARG A 30 -4.16 0.87 -9.23
N ARG A 31 -4.62 -0.20 -8.58
CA ARG A 31 -4.00 -1.53 -8.67
C ARG A 31 -5.03 -2.67 -8.68
N PRO A 32 -4.69 -3.82 -9.29
CA PRO A 32 -5.53 -5.01 -9.26
C PRO A 32 -5.60 -5.65 -7.87
N ASP A 33 -6.83 -5.90 -7.44
CA ASP A 33 -7.20 -6.66 -6.25
C ASP A 33 -8.39 -7.58 -6.55
N PRO A 34 -8.14 -8.85 -6.95
CA PRO A 34 -9.20 -9.77 -7.37
C PRO A 34 -10.27 -10.06 -6.31
N GLN A 35 -10.04 -9.69 -5.04
CA GLN A 35 -11.01 -9.86 -3.96
C GLN A 35 -12.00 -8.70 -3.88
N ALA A 36 -11.74 -7.58 -4.57
CA ALA A 36 -12.63 -6.42 -4.68
C ALA A 36 -13.79 -6.69 -5.66
N ILE A 37 -14.63 -7.69 -5.37
CA ILE A 37 -15.66 -8.21 -6.28
C ILE A 37 -16.91 -7.33 -6.39
N TRP A 38 -17.05 -6.32 -5.55
CA TRP A 38 -18.19 -5.40 -5.61
C TRP A 38 -18.05 -4.44 -6.79
N GLN A 39 -19.17 -4.07 -7.40
CA GLN A 39 -19.19 -3.24 -8.62
C GLN A 39 -19.38 -1.75 -8.32
N ASN A 40 -19.89 -1.43 -7.14
CA ASN A 40 -20.24 -0.07 -6.79
C ASN A 40 -18.98 0.69 -6.36
N ARG A 41 -18.57 1.67 -7.17
CA ARG A 41 -17.58 2.69 -6.80
C ARG A 41 -18.25 3.71 -5.90
N THR A 42 -17.72 3.85 -4.70
CA THR A 42 -18.29 4.74 -3.69
C THR A 42 -17.84 6.18 -3.85
N ASP A 43 -16.67 6.41 -4.46
CA ASP A 43 -16.16 7.73 -4.81
C ASP A 43 -15.57 7.78 -6.23
N GLU A 44 -16.41 8.04 -7.23
CA GLU A 44 -15.95 8.15 -8.63
C GLU A 44 -14.86 9.22 -8.85
N LYS A 45 -14.69 10.21 -7.96
CA LYS A 45 -13.62 11.19 -8.14
C LYS A 45 -12.24 10.56 -7.94
N CYS A 46 -12.10 9.62 -7.00
CA CYS A 46 -10.80 9.00 -6.75
C CYS A 46 -10.33 8.09 -7.90
N TRP A 47 -11.26 7.54 -8.69
CA TRP A 47 -10.96 6.69 -9.85
C TRP A 47 -10.50 7.45 -11.09
N LYS A 48 -10.78 8.76 -11.17
CA LYS A 48 -10.43 9.62 -12.31
C LYS A 48 -9.13 10.38 -12.10
N ASP A 49 -8.86 10.82 -10.87
CA ASP A 49 -7.68 11.61 -10.51
C ASP A 49 -6.53 10.72 -10.02
N LEU A 50 -6.02 9.85 -10.90
CA LEU A 50 -4.94 8.93 -10.59
C LEU A 50 -3.58 9.50 -10.99
N HIS A 51 -2.52 9.07 -10.30
CA HIS A 51 -1.15 9.34 -10.76
C HIS A 51 -0.63 8.21 -11.64
N ALA A 52 -0.93 6.96 -11.28
CA ALA A 52 -0.58 5.80 -12.08
C ALA A 52 -1.56 4.63 -11.85
N HIS A 53 -1.63 3.74 -12.84
CA HIS A 53 -2.42 2.52 -12.81
C HIS A 53 -1.56 1.34 -13.26
N TYR A 54 -1.59 0.24 -12.49
CA TYR A 54 -0.93 -1.00 -12.90
C TYR A 54 -1.88 -1.89 -13.69
N HIS A 55 -1.58 -2.11 -14.96
CA HIS A 55 -2.32 -3.02 -15.82
C HIS A 55 -1.71 -4.42 -15.75
N ARG A 56 -2.51 -5.42 -15.40
CA ARG A 56 -2.07 -6.82 -15.38
C ARG A 56 -2.10 -7.40 -16.80
N SER A 57 -1.04 -8.11 -17.19
CA SER A 57 -1.02 -8.87 -18.44
C SER A 57 -1.60 -10.26 -18.26
N SER A 58 -2.32 -10.76 -19.28
CA SER A 58 -2.81 -12.15 -19.35
C SER A 58 -1.68 -13.17 -19.45
N SER A 59 -0.52 -12.79 -19.99
CA SER A 59 0.69 -13.64 -20.08
C SER A 59 1.55 -13.62 -18.80
N GLY A 60 1.11 -12.95 -17.74
CA GLY A 60 1.86 -12.76 -16.51
C GLY A 60 2.58 -11.42 -16.43
N GLY A 61 2.78 -10.91 -15.20
CA GLY A 61 3.31 -9.57 -14.98
C GLY A 61 2.29 -8.47 -15.35
N GLY A 62 2.79 -7.40 -15.95
CA GLY A 62 2.03 -6.19 -16.24
C GLY A 62 2.92 -4.95 -16.31
N ASN A 63 2.31 -3.79 -16.47
CA ASN A 63 3.03 -2.52 -16.59
C ASN A 63 2.29 -1.38 -15.89
N TRP A 64 3.06 -0.39 -15.46
CA TRP A 64 2.51 0.88 -14.97
C TRP A 64 2.21 1.81 -16.14
N GLU A 65 1.00 2.33 -16.18
CA GLU A 65 0.63 3.52 -16.94
C GLU A 65 0.72 4.73 -16.01
N TYR A 66 1.39 5.79 -16.45
CA TYR A 66 1.59 7.00 -15.65
C TYR A 66 0.80 8.16 -16.26
N PHE A 67 -0.15 8.70 -15.50
CA PHE A 67 -0.95 9.86 -15.89
C PHE A 67 -0.31 11.18 -15.43
N LYS A 68 0.50 11.11 -14.38
CA LYS A 68 1.25 12.25 -13.82
C LYS A 68 2.70 11.84 -13.61
N LYS A 69 3.60 12.82 -13.67
CA LYS A 69 5.02 12.59 -13.37
C LYS A 69 5.15 12.18 -11.90
N LEU A 70 5.70 10.99 -11.66
CA LEU A 70 6.03 10.50 -10.34
C LEU A 70 7.51 10.72 -10.03
N PRO A 71 7.88 10.93 -8.75
CA PRO A 71 9.26 10.82 -8.32
C PRO A 71 9.75 9.37 -8.48
N GLN A 72 11.06 9.17 -8.61
CA GLN A 72 11.66 7.83 -8.74
C GLN A 72 11.37 6.94 -7.52
N SER A 73 11.28 7.55 -6.34
CA SER A 73 10.77 6.98 -5.10
C SER A 73 10.28 8.10 -4.19
N TRP A 74 9.44 7.79 -3.22
CA TRP A 74 9.01 8.74 -2.19
C TRP A 74 8.89 8.05 -0.83
N GLN A 75 8.79 8.88 0.21
CA GLN A 75 8.68 8.40 1.58
C GLN A 75 7.22 8.35 2.04
N VAL A 76 6.89 7.29 2.76
CA VAL A 76 5.63 7.16 3.52
C VAL A 76 5.95 6.79 4.96
N LYS A 77 5.16 7.29 5.90
CA LYS A 77 5.39 7.11 7.34
C LYS A 77 4.29 6.31 8.02
N TYR A 78 4.71 5.52 9.00
CA TYR A 78 3.84 4.88 9.98
C TYR A 78 4.43 5.09 11.36
N ASP A 79 3.78 5.94 12.16
CA ASP A 79 4.28 6.32 13.48
C ASP A 79 5.73 6.85 13.39
N ASN A 80 6.70 6.16 14.01
CA ASN A 80 8.12 6.49 13.98
C ASN A 80 8.91 5.78 12.86
N LEU A 81 8.23 5.02 11.99
CA LEU A 81 8.84 4.32 10.86
C LEU A 81 8.72 5.15 9.58
N THR A 82 9.79 5.19 8.79
CA THR A 82 9.82 5.83 7.47
C THR A 82 10.24 4.80 6.43
N PHE A 83 9.43 4.64 5.38
CA PHE A 83 9.66 3.69 4.30
C PHE A 83 9.89 4.44 2.99
N ASN A 84 10.82 3.96 2.18
CA ASN A 84 10.99 4.44 0.81
C ASN A 84 10.25 3.48 -0.15
N ILE A 85 9.29 4.00 -0.90
CA ILE A 85 8.47 3.21 -1.82
C ILE A 85 8.56 3.75 -3.24
N LYS A 86 8.26 2.87 -4.22
CA LYS A 86 8.19 3.22 -5.64
C LYS A 86 7.37 2.17 -6.41
N PRO A 87 6.81 2.52 -7.58
CA PRO A 87 6.32 1.55 -8.53
C PRO A 87 7.44 0.56 -8.89
N MET A 88 7.20 -0.73 -8.67
CA MET A 88 8.14 -1.79 -9.03
C MET A 88 7.75 -2.40 -10.39
N GLY A 89 8.54 -3.33 -10.92
CA GLY A 89 8.19 -4.05 -12.15
C GLY A 89 6.88 -4.85 -12.05
N PHE A 90 6.45 -5.16 -10.83
CA PHE A 90 5.17 -5.77 -10.51
C PHE A 90 4.22 -4.78 -9.83
N LYS A 91 2.99 -5.21 -9.56
CA LYS A 91 1.95 -4.38 -8.95
C LYS A 91 2.27 -3.80 -7.56
N HIS A 92 3.33 -4.24 -6.88
CA HIS A 92 3.61 -3.78 -5.51
C HIS A 92 4.44 -2.48 -5.49
N THR A 93 4.33 -1.73 -4.40
CA THR A 93 5.09 -0.49 -4.14
C THR A 93 6.34 -0.72 -3.27
N GLY A 94 6.53 -1.96 -2.79
CA GLY A 94 7.60 -2.33 -1.86
C GLY A 94 7.20 -2.29 -0.38
N LEU A 95 5.93 -1.98 -0.08
CA LEU A 95 5.39 -1.94 1.28
C LEU A 95 4.01 -2.61 1.33
N PHE A 96 3.74 -3.32 2.43
CA PHE A 96 2.48 -4.01 2.72
C PHE A 96 1.85 -3.38 3.96
N PRO A 97 0.98 -2.35 3.81
CA PRO A 97 0.45 -1.56 4.93
C PRO A 97 -0.33 -2.40 5.95
N GLU A 98 -0.95 -3.48 5.50
CA GLU A 98 -1.69 -4.42 6.35
C GLU A 98 -0.80 -5.09 7.42
N GLN A 99 0.52 -5.16 7.22
CA GLN A 99 1.47 -5.73 8.17
C GLN A 99 1.73 -4.82 9.38
N ALA A 100 1.23 -3.58 9.37
CA ALA A 100 1.43 -2.63 10.46
C ALA A 100 0.96 -3.15 11.83
N VAL A 101 -0.11 -3.96 11.87
CA VAL A 101 -0.58 -4.61 13.11
C VAL A 101 0.46 -5.58 13.68
N ASN A 102 1.23 -6.25 12.81
CA ASN A 102 2.29 -7.16 13.22
C ASN A 102 3.51 -6.38 13.71
N TRP A 103 3.85 -5.25 13.07
CA TRP A 103 4.91 -4.38 13.54
C TRP A 103 4.59 -3.80 14.91
N ASP A 104 3.37 -3.30 15.11
CA ASP A 104 2.90 -2.80 16.41
C ASP A 104 2.98 -3.88 17.49
N PHE A 105 2.60 -5.12 17.16
CA PHE A 105 2.74 -6.26 18.06
C PHE A 105 4.21 -6.53 18.41
N ILE A 106 5.09 -6.64 17.41
CA ILE A 106 6.51 -6.93 17.61
C ILE A 106 7.18 -5.83 18.45
N ILE A 107 7.00 -4.57 18.07
CA ILE A 107 7.58 -3.40 18.75
C ILE A 107 7.13 -3.35 20.21
N ARG A 108 5.82 -3.54 20.46
CA ARG A 108 5.27 -3.55 21.83
C ARG A 108 5.87 -4.67 22.67
N ASN A 109 6.03 -5.87 22.12
CA ASN A 109 6.57 -7.01 22.86
C ASN A 109 8.07 -6.85 23.14
N ILE A 110 8.85 -6.35 22.18
CA ILE A 110 10.28 -6.08 22.36
C ILE A 110 10.50 -5.00 23.43
N LYS A 111 9.76 -3.88 23.38
CA LYS A 111 9.86 -2.79 24.35
C LYS A 111 9.57 -3.20 25.80
N LYS A 112 8.84 -4.30 26.01
CA LYS A 112 8.52 -4.83 27.35
C LYS A 112 9.63 -5.71 27.95
N GLN A 113 10.64 -6.09 27.18
CA GLN A 113 11.69 -6.99 27.65
C GLN A 113 12.82 -6.22 28.32
N ASN A 114 13.28 -6.70 29.47
CA ASN A 114 14.45 -6.15 30.18
C ASN A 114 15.79 -6.77 29.70
N ARG A 115 15.82 -7.25 28.45
CA ARG A 115 17.00 -7.88 27.85
C ARG A 115 17.08 -7.53 26.36
N GLN A 116 18.27 -7.64 25.78
CA GLN A 116 18.44 -7.52 24.34
C GLN A 116 17.71 -8.67 23.61
N ILE A 117 16.96 -8.31 22.57
CA ILE A 117 16.22 -9.24 21.72
C ILE A 117 16.88 -9.29 20.36
N ASN A 118 17.19 -10.50 19.89
CA ASN A 118 17.61 -10.76 18.52
C ASN A 118 16.39 -11.15 17.71
N VAL A 119 16.18 -10.48 16.58
CA VAL A 119 15.02 -10.70 15.70
C VAL A 119 15.51 -11.28 14.38
N LEU A 120 14.91 -12.39 13.97
CA LEU A 120 15.08 -12.97 12.65
C LEU A 120 13.85 -12.62 11.81
N ASN A 121 14.06 -11.98 10.67
CA ASN A 121 13.02 -11.70 9.67
C ASN A 121 13.39 -12.49 8.40
N LEU A 122 12.63 -13.55 8.11
CA LEU A 122 12.88 -14.49 7.02
C LEU A 122 12.33 -14.00 5.68
#